data_AF-A0A917K1H7-F1
#
_entry.id   AF-A0A917K1H7-F1
#
_cell.length_a   1.000
_cell.length_b   1.000
_cell.length_c   1.000
_cell.angle_alpha   90.00
_cell.angle_beta   90.00
_cell.angle_gamma   90.00
#
_symmetry.space_group_name_H-M   'P 1'
#
loop_
_entity.id
_entity.type
_entity.pdbx_description
1 polymer ?
#
loop_
_entity_poly.entity_id
_entity_poly.type
_entity_poly.pdbx_seq_one_letter_code
_entity_poly.pdbx_strand_id
1 'polypeptide(L)'
;MKLNPVLEQYFYHEGRGPELQNVRWKNNGVVLFGFEYYNPDDTYSAENLKHIILNKVQTFSMASDEVHGCIVANRDTNAAIHEILDSDWLASFNQAHMSNSKHYQIMFYDEIYDVVCESIKFGLGKIEA
;
A
#
# COMPACT_ATOMS: atom_id res chain seq x y z
N MET A 1 3.05 -8.07 -16.93
CA MET A 1 3.25 -7.95 -15.47
C MET A 1 2.38 -8.97 -14.79
N LYS A 2 2.95 -9.74 -13.88
CA LYS A 2 2.23 -10.73 -13.06
C LYS A 2 1.89 -10.09 -11.73
N LEU A 3 0.60 -10.07 -11.43
CA LEU A 3 0.05 -9.40 -10.25
C LEU A 3 -0.63 -10.41 -9.35
N ASN A 4 -0.57 -10.17 -8.05
CA ASN A 4 -1.36 -10.87 -7.07
C ASN A 4 -2.14 -9.85 -6.21
N PRO A 5 -3.49 -9.89 -6.19
CA PRO A 5 -4.27 -9.00 -5.33
C PRO A 5 -4.01 -9.32 -3.85
N VAL A 6 -3.94 -8.28 -3.02
CA VAL A 6 -3.59 -8.40 -1.60
C VAL A 6 -4.62 -7.68 -0.75
N LEU A 7 -5.07 -8.34 0.33
CA LEU A 7 -5.99 -7.78 1.32
C LEU A 7 -7.31 -7.24 0.75
N GLU A 8 -7.80 -7.76 -0.37
CA GLU A 8 -9.02 -7.30 -1.04
C GLU A 8 -10.24 -7.16 -0.11
N GLN A 9 -10.43 -8.11 0.82
CA GLN A 9 -11.53 -8.08 1.78
C GLN A 9 -11.43 -6.96 2.84
N TYR A 10 -10.27 -6.29 2.95
CA TYR A 10 -9.99 -5.27 3.96
C TYR A 10 -9.63 -3.90 3.35
N PHE A 11 -8.99 -3.90 2.19
CA PHE A 11 -8.48 -2.71 1.50
C PHE A 11 -8.85 -2.82 0.01
N TYR A 12 -9.92 -2.11 -0.39
CA TYR A 12 -10.50 -2.25 -1.72
C TYR A 12 -10.94 -0.94 -2.36
N HIS A 13 -11.09 -0.98 -3.68
CA HIS A 13 -11.67 0.07 -4.48
C HIS A 13 -13.04 -0.33 -5.04
N GLU A 14 -13.98 0.62 -5.11
CA GLU A 14 -15.25 0.49 -5.84
C GLU A 14 -15.41 1.66 -6.83
N GLY A 15 -14.53 1.69 -7.83
CA GLY A 15 -14.40 2.83 -8.75
C GLY A 15 -13.61 4.02 -8.18
N ARG A 16 -13.50 4.10 -6.85
CA ARG A 16 -12.59 4.96 -6.10
C ARG A 16 -11.77 4.11 -5.12
N GLY A 17 -10.48 4.38 -4.99
CA GLY A 17 -9.64 3.72 -3.98
C GLY A 17 -9.99 4.15 -2.55
N PRO A 18 -9.46 3.46 -1.53
CA PRO A 18 -9.57 3.90 -0.14
C PRO A 18 -9.08 5.33 0.05
N GLU A 19 -9.72 6.05 0.97
CA GLU A 19 -9.37 7.42 1.30
C GLU A 19 -8.27 7.44 2.36
N LEU A 20 -7.09 7.95 1.98
CA LEU A 20 -5.96 8.09 2.86
C LEU A 20 -6.24 9.16 3.93
N GLN A 21 -6.18 8.78 5.20
CA GLN A 21 -6.36 9.69 6.32
C GLN A 21 -5.03 10.13 6.92
N ASN A 22 -4.06 9.21 6.98
CA ASN A 22 -2.76 9.53 7.56
C ASN A 22 -1.66 8.60 7.02
N VAL A 23 -0.53 9.19 6.68
CA VAL A 23 0.71 8.44 6.44
C VAL A 23 1.49 8.40 7.74
N ARG A 24 1.75 7.20 8.24
CA ARG A 24 2.40 6.99 9.53
C ARG A 24 3.89 6.76 9.32
N TRP A 25 4.68 7.46 10.11
CA TRP A 25 6.14 7.45 10.03
C TRP A 25 6.76 7.09 11.38
N LYS A 26 7.91 6.43 11.35
CA LYS A 26 8.79 6.15 12.50
C LYS A 26 10.09 6.92 12.39
N ASN A 27 10.87 6.91 13.48
CA ASN A 27 12.18 7.54 13.56
C ASN A 27 12.15 9.01 13.13
N ASN A 28 11.22 9.79 13.68
CA ASN A 28 11.03 11.22 13.37
C ASN A 28 10.79 11.52 11.88
N GLY A 29 9.98 10.70 11.21
CA GLY A 29 9.61 10.95 9.80
C GLY A 29 10.50 10.26 8.76
N VAL A 30 11.50 9.49 9.18
CA VAL A 30 12.48 8.88 8.27
C VAL A 30 11.97 7.58 7.66
N VAL A 31 11.24 6.77 8.43
CA VAL A 31 10.84 5.43 8.00
C VAL A 31 9.34 5.39 7.81
N LEU A 32 8.89 5.12 6.58
CA LEU A 32 7.48 4.84 6.29
C LEU A 32 7.06 3.60 7.08
N PHE A 33 6.00 3.74 7.87
CA PHE A 33 5.54 2.68 8.78
C PHE A 33 4.18 2.10 8.39
N GLY A 34 3.29 2.90 7.84
CA GLY A 34 1.96 2.44 7.47
C GLY A 34 1.02 3.56 7.07
N PHE A 35 -0.23 3.19 6.87
CA PHE A 35 -1.28 4.10 6.42
C PHE A 35 -2.56 3.86 7.21
N GLU A 36 -3.26 4.95 7.55
CA GLU A 36 -4.61 4.95 8.12
C GLU A 36 -5.60 5.39 7.05
N TYR A 37 -6.74 4.72 6.91
CA TYR A 37 -7.66 4.93 5.80
C TYR A 37 -9.11 4.58 6.15
N TYR A 38 -10.02 5.03 5.27
CA TYR A 38 -11.40 4.55 5.17
C TYR A 38 -11.60 3.89 3.80
N ASN A 39 -12.37 2.81 3.74
CA ASN A 39 -12.84 2.24 2.48
C ASN A 39 -13.99 3.09 1.90
N PRO A 40 -14.31 2.93 0.60
CA PRO A 40 -15.30 3.76 -0.09
C PRO A 40 -16.69 3.82 0.54
N ASP A 41 -17.12 2.78 1.23
CA ASP A 41 -18.43 2.61 1.86
C ASP A 41 -18.42 2.80 3.39
N ASP A 42 -17.26 3.10 3.98
CA ASP A 42 -17.16 3.34 5.42
C ASP A 42 -17.81 4.68 5.81
N THR A 43 -18.53 4.68 6.92
CA THR A 43 -18.91 5.93 7.58
C THR A 43 -17.70 6.49 8.32
N TYR A 44 -17.41 7.79 8.18
CA TYR A 44 -16.29 8.44 8.87
C TYR A 44 -16.48 8.48 10.39
N SER A 45 -15.96 7.46 11.06
CA SER A 45 -15.97 7.30 12.50
C SER A 45 -14.67 6.65 12.97
N ALA A 46 -14.27 6.90 14.22
CA ALA A 46 -13.06 6.30 14.77
C ALA A 46 -13.11 4.75 14.82
N GLU A 47 -14.31 4.17 14.87
CA GLU A 47 -14.53 2.72 14.88
C GLU A 47 -14.31 2.08 13.50
N ASN A 48 -14.57 2.84 12.43
CA ASN A 48 -14.39 2.38 11.05
C ASN A 48 -13.01 2.69 10.49
N LEU A 49 -12.19 3.47 11.22
CA LEU A 49 -10.82 3.75 10.79
C LEU A 49 -10.05 2.43 10.71
N LYS A 50 -9.38 2.18 9.59
CA LYS A 50 -8.56 0.99 9.36
C LYS A 50 -7.12 1.41 9.14
N HIS A 51 -6.21 0.44 9.22
CA HIS A 51 -4.83 0.69 8.87
C HIS A 51 -4.14 -0.51 8.23
N ILE A 52 -3.04 -0.20 7.55
CA ILE A 52 -2.05 -1.18 7.11
C ILE A 52 -0.67 -0.82 7.66
N ILE A 53 0.04 -1.82 8.19
CA ILE A 53 1.41 -1.71 8.68
C ILE A 53 2.35 -2.37 7.68
N LEU A 54 3.43 -1.66 7.35
CA LEU A 54 4.49 -2.10 6.45
C LEU A 54 5.68 -2.60 7.27
N ASN A 55 6.04 -3.87 7.13
CA ASN A 55 7.15 -4.46 7.87
C ASN A 55 8.44 -4.39 7.07
N LYS A 56 9.49 -3.85 7.70
CA LYS A 56 10.85 -3.73 7.15
C LYS A 56 10.87 -3.10 5.74
N VAL A 57 10.30 -1.90 5.62
CA VAL A 57 10.38 -1.10 4.39
C VAL A 57 11.84 -0.86 4.01
N GLN A 58 12.17 -1.19 2.77
CA GLN A 58 13.50 -0.97 2.18
C GLN A 58 13.52 0.34 1.37
N THR A 59 12.46 0.57 0.60
CA THR A 59 12.30 1.77 -0.22
C THR A 59 10.82 1.97 -0.56
N PHE A 60 10.45 3.19 -0.92
CA PHE A 60 9.13 3.52 -1.45
C PHE A 60 9.23 4.69 -2.43
N SER A 61 8.24 4.79 -3.31
CA SER A 61 7.97 5.95 -4.15
C SER A 61 6.50 6.34 -3.99
N MET A 62 6.20 7.62 -4.10
CA MET A 62 4.83 8.12 -4.14
C MET A 62 4.67 9.07 -5.32
N ALA A 63 3.58 8.91 -6.05
CA ALA A 63 3.14 9.84 -7.08
C ALA A 63 1.61 9.94 -7.08
N SER A 64 1.08 11.02 -7.65
CA SER A 64 -0.36 11.05 -7.98
C SER A 64 -0.67 10.07 -9.11
N ASP A 65 -1.92 9.66 -9.20
CA ASP A 65 -2.43 8.80 -10.26
C ASP A 65 -2.14 9.37 -11.67
N GLU A 66 -2.31 10.67 -11.86
CA GLU A 66 -2.04 11.38 -13.12
C GLU A 66 -0.57 11.31 -13.58
N VAL A 67 0.36 11.19 -12.62
CA VAL A 67 1.81 11.23 -12.89
C VAL A 67 2.41 9.83 -12.92
N HIS A 68 1.87 8.89 -12.14
CA HIS A 68 2.43 7.55 -11.98
C HIS A 68 2.54 6.78 -13.31
N GLY A 69 1.51 6.88 -14.17
CA GLY A 69 1.52 6.34 -15.53
C GLY A 69 1.45 4.80 -15.66
N CYS A 70 1.55 4.05 -14.56
CA CYS A 70 1.46 2.58 -14.54
C CYS A 70 0.69 2.07 -13.30
N ILE A 71 -0.60 2.40 -13.22
CA ILE A 71 -1.47 1.95 -12.12
C ILE A 71 -1.96 0.53 -12.41
N VAL A 72 -1.78 -0.39 -11.47
CA VAL A 72 -2.10 -1.81 -11.66
C VAL A 72 -3.47 -2.21 -11.11
N ALA A 73 -4.04 -1.41 -10.21
CA ALA A 73 -5.43 -1.56 -9.77
C ALA A 73 -6.37 -1.44 -10.98
N ASN A 74 -7.28 -2.41 -11.12
CA ASN A 74 -8.09 -2.59 -12.32
C ASN A 74 -9.46 -3.20 -11.95
N ARG A 75 -10.33 -3.48 -12.94
CA ARG A 75 -11.69 -3.96 -12.68
C ARG A 75 -11.83 -5.48 -12.53
N ASP A 76 -10.73 -6.24 -12.63
CA ASP A 76 -10.77 -7.70 -12.52
C ASP A 76 -10.85 -8.16 -11.05
N THR A 77 -10.43 -7.29 -10.12
CA THR A 77 -10.55 -7.47 -8.67
C THR A 77 -10.94 -6.13 -8.04
N ASN A 78 -11.41 -6.14 -6.79
CA ASN A 78 -11.61 -4.92 -6.02
C ASN A 78 -10.37 -4.55 -5.20
N ALA A 79 -9.27 -5.31 -5.25
CA ALA A 79 -8.12 -5.06 -4.40
C ALA A 79 -7.46 -3.72 -4.73
N ALA A 80 -7.23 -2.86 -3.73
CA ALA A 80 -6.46 -1.64 -3.92
C ALA A 80 -4.98 -1.79 -3.56
N ILE A 81 -4.54 -3.02 -3.25
CA ILE A 81 -3.12 -3.40 -3.12
C ILE A 81 -2.83 -4.58 -4.04
N HIS A 82 -1.73 -4.48 -4.78
CA HIS A 82 -1.24 -5.56 -5.64
C HIS A 82 0.24 -5.82 -5.37
N GLU A 83 0.60 -7.09 -5.20
CA GLU A 83 1.99 -7.54 -5.25
C GLU A 83 2.41 -7.71 -6.72
N ILE A 84 3.57 -7.13 -7.08
CA ILE A 84 4.17 -7.24 -8.40
C ILE A 84 5.20 -8.38 -8.38
N LEU A 85 4.81 -9.53 -8.92
CA LEU A 85 5.57 -10.79 -8.82
C LEU A 85 6.81 -10.82 -9.71
N ASP A 86 6.82 -10.04 -10.79
CA ASP A 86 7.90 -9.90 -11.77
C ASP A 86 8.46 -8.46 -11.77
N SER A 87 8.75 -7.93 -10.59
CA SER A 87 9.18 -6.53 -10.44
C SER A 87 10.62 -6.28 -10.89
N ASP A 88 10.77 -5.57 -12.00
CA ASP A 88 12.07 -5.05 -12.47
C ASP A 88 12.71 -4.09 -11.46
N TRP A 89 11.90 -3.27 -10.79
CA TRP A 89 12.38 -2.35 -9.75
C TRP A 89 13.01 -3.10 -8.57
N LEU A 90 12.33 -4.12 -8.03
CA LEU A 90 12.89 -4.96 -6.98
C LEU A 90 14.15 -5.69 -7.47
N ALA A 91 14.12 -6.24 -8.68
CA ALA A 91 15.25 -6.95 -9.27
C ALA A 91 16.50 -6.07 -9.47
N SER A 92 16.33 -4.75 -9.57
CA SER A 92 17.43 -3.78 -9.73
C SER A 92 18.30 -3.61 -8.47
N PHE A 93 17.80 -4.01 -7.28
CA PHE A 93 18.54 -3.89 -6.03
C PHE A 93 19.53 -5.03 -5.80
N ASN A 94 20.49 -4.81 -4.91
CA ASN A 94 21.37 -5.88 -4.43
C ASN A 94 20.56 -6.88 -3.56
N GLN A 95 20.23 -8.02 -4.15
CA GLN A 95 19.32 -9.01 -3.57
C GLN A 95 19.83 -9.66 -2.27
N ALA A 96 21.13 -9.58 -1.96
CA ALA A 96 21.72 -10.21 -0.77
C ALA A 96 21.08 -9.75 0.55
N HIS A 97 20.54 -8.53 0.60
CA HIS A 97 19.87 -7.97 1.78
C HIS A 97 18.34 -7.88 1.65
N MET A 98 17.76 -8.33 0.53
CA MET A 98 16.34 -8.15 0.20
C MET A 98 15.63 -9.46 -0.16
N SER A 99 16.19 -10.61 0.22
CA SER A 99 15.68 -11.93 -0.18
C SER A 99 14.22 -12.22 0.21
N ASN A 100 13.69 -11.51 1.21
CA ASN A 100 12.30 -11.63 1.65
C ASN A 100 11.42 -10.43 1.26
N SER A 101 11.99 -9.43 0.59
CA SER A 101 11.28 -8.23 0.20
C SER A 101 10.38 -8.51 -1.00
N LYS A 102 9.26 -7.81 -1.04
CA LYS A 102 8.27 -7.85 -2.11
C LYS A 102 7.96 -6.43 -2.54
N HIS A 103 7.59 -6.27 -3.80
CA HIS A 103 7.12 -5.00 -4.34
C HIS A 103 5.59 -4.99 -4.32
N TYR A 104 5.01 -3.99 -3.66
CA TYR A 104 3.58 -3.74 -3.65
C TYR A 104 3.27 -2.37 -4.23
N GLN A 105 2.25 -2.29 -5.06
CA GLN A 105 1.61 -1.03 -5.40
C GLN A 105 0.32 -0.90 -4.57
N ILE A 106 0.21 0.22 -3.85
CA ILE A 106 -0.90 0.55 -2.97
C ILE A 106 -1.57 1.80 -3.56
N MET A 107 -2.85 1.68 -3.89
CA MET A 107 -3.66 2.77 -4.40
C MET A 107 -4.53 3.33 -3.27
N PHE A 108 -4.32 4.60 -2.97
CA PHE A 108 -5.32 5.46 -2.37
C PHE A 108 -5.91 6.33 -3.46
N TYR A 109 -7.13 6.83 -3.25
CA TYR A 109 -7.95 7.53 -4.25
C TYR A 109 -7.15 8.25 -5.37
N ASP A 110 -6.33 9.24 -5.03
CA ASP A 110 -5.50 10.00 -5.97
C ASP A 110 -3.98 9.75 -5.79
N GLU A 111 -3.58 8.93 -4.79
CA GLU A 111 -2.18 8.67 -4.45
C GLU A 111 -1.76 7.22 -4.65
N ILE A 112 -0.69 7.02 -5.40
CA ILE A 112 -0.11 5.71 -5.70
C ILE A 112 1.22 5.59 -4.96
N TYR A 113 1.34 4.53 -4.17
CA TYR A 113 2.56 4.17 -3.47
C TYR A 113 3.11 2.86 -4.00
N ASP A 114 4.31 2.91 -4.57
CA ASP A 114 5.12 1.72 -4.81
C ASP A 114 6.02 1.50 -3.60
N VAL A 115 5.92 0.34 -2.96
CA VAL A 115 6.62 0.05 -1.70
C VAL A 115 7.34 -1.29 -1.80
N VAL A 116 8.63 -1.30 -1.45
CA VAL A 116 9.40 -2.53 -1.25
C VAL A 116 9.51 -2.80 0.25
N CYS A 117 8.87 -3.87 0.72
CA CYS A 117 8.88 -4.28 2.12
C CYS A 117 8.72 -5.80 2.26
N GLU A 118 8.96 -6.38 3.44
CA GLU A 118 8.81 -7.83 3.64
C GLU A 118 7.35 -8.27 3.67
N SER A 119 6.45 -7.48 4.28
CA SER A 119 5.03 -7.82 4.37
C SER A 119 4.15 -6.63 4.74
N ILE A 120 2.87 -6.76 4.42
CA ILE A 120 1.79 -5.82 4.79
C ILE A 120 0.86 -6.53 5.77
N LYS A 121 0.45 -5.83 6.83
CA LYS A 121 -0.51 -6.33 7.84
C LYS A 121 -1.67 -5.37 7.98
N PHE A 122 -2.88 -5.89 7.96
CA PHE A 122 -4.10 -5.15 8.26
C PHE A 122 -4.32 -5.00 9.77
N GLY A 123 -4.97 -3.90 10.17
CA GLY A 123 -5.52 -3.71 11.50
C GLY A 123 -6.62 -2.65 11.54
N LEU A 124 -7.22 -2.49 12.72
CA LEU A 124 -8.31 -1.56 12.99
C LEU A 124 -7.83 -0.40 13.86
N GLY A 125 -8.49 0.75 13.71
CA GLY A 125 -8.19 1.98 14.43
C GLY A 125 -6.89 2.63 13.98
N LYS A 126 -6.37 3.50 14.83
CA LYS A 126 -5.10 4.20 14.62
C LYS A 126 -3.92 3.27 14.80
N ILE A 127 -2.82 3.58 14.12
CA ILE A 127 -1.55 2.90 14.33
C ILE A 127 -0.91 3.44 15.63
N GLU A 128 -0.77 2.56 16.61
CA GLU A 128 0.09 2.77 17.78
C GLU A 128 1.56 2.73 17.33
N ALA A 129 2.23 3.89 17.39
CA ALA A 129 3.60 4.07 16.90
C ALA A 129 4.64 3.89 18.00
#